data_AF-A0A0J9XHU5-F1
#
_entry.id   AF-A0A0J9XHU5-F1
#
_cell.length_a   1.000
_cell.length_b   1.000
_cell.length_c   1.000
_cell.angle_alpha   90.00
_cell.angle_beta   90.00
_cell.angle_gamma   90.00
#
_symmetry.space_group_name_H-M   'P 1'
#
loop_
_entity.id
_entity.type
_entity.pdbx_description
1 polymer ?
#
loop_
_entity_poly.entity_id
_entity_poly.type
_entity_poly.pdbx_seq_one_letter_code
_entity_poly.pdbx_strand_id
1 'polypeptide(L)'
;MGGISYEQYFDITKDSKEHHALLKALKLSSLTPVVKSYGTKLEYHCYFSQGLSLCFESGKLESIDFYKNQKPSSSSPVGNSEPYSSVKPENLPDFIGFNMTGKQLIEKFGEPVEKGGGLSQKLDIWLRWSGFQVEIGSRDWDAAKDIEWSSLTIFKK
;
A
#
# COMPACT_ATOMS: atom_id res chain seq x y z
N MET A 1 3.35 -21.76 -1.77
CA MET A 1 2.42 -21.04 -0.86
C MET A 1 1.56 -20.19 -1.76
N GLY A 2 0.24 -20.36 -1.72
CA GLY A 2 -0.68 -19.48 -2.46
C GLY A 2 -0.96 -18.28 -1.57
N GLY A 3 -0.54 -17.10 -1.99
CA GLY A 3 -0.84 -15.85 -1.33
C GLY A 3 -2.22 -15.33 -1.71
N ILE A 4 -2.49 -14.13 -1.21
CA ILE A 4 -3.83 -13.57 -1.21
C ILE A 4 -4.06 -12.86 -2.54
N SER A 5 -5.05 -13.34 -3.30
CA SER A 5 -5.61 -12.54 -4.38
C SER A 5 -6.55 -11.50 -3.79
N TYR A 6 -6.21 -10.23 -4.00
CA TYR A 6 -6.95 -9.09 -3.43
C TYR A 6 -8.04 -8.54 -4.35
N GLU A 7 -8.02 -8.91 -5.63
CA GLU A 7 -8.98 -8.39 -6.62
C GLU A 7 -10.43 -8.68 -6.22
N GLN A 8 -10.68 -9.78 -5.51
CA GLN A 8 -12.01 -10.17 -5.01
C GLN A 8 -12.55 -9.31 -3.85
N TYR A 9 -11.72 -8.47 -3.23
CA TYR A 9 -12.09 -7.69 -2.05
C TYR A 9 -12.40 -6.22 -2.36
N PHE A 10 -12.19 -5.75 -3.60
CA PHE A 10 -12.61 -4.39 -3.95
C PHE A 10 -14.13 -4.29 -4.06
N ASP A 11 -14.66 -3.08 -3.89
CA ASP A 11 -16.11 -2.77 -3.82
C ASP A 11 -16.88 -3.36 -2.63
N ILE A 12 -16.25 -4.16 -1.77
CA ILE A 12 -16.91 -4.72 -0.59
C ILE A 12 -17.16 -3.63 0.44
N THR A 13 -18.27 -3.75 1.18
CA THR A 13 -18.62 -2.82 2.27
C THR A 13 -18.07 -3.28 3.60
N LYS A 14 -17.91 -2.36 4.56
CA LYS A 14 -17.37 -2.64 5.91
C LYS A 14 -18.14 -3.71 6.68
N ASP A 15 -19.44 -3.86 6.40
CA ASP A 15 -20.30 -4.82 7.11
C ASP A 15 -20.45 -6.16 6.37
N SER A 16 -19.83 -6.29 5.19
CA SER A 16 -19.92 -7.49 4.36
C SER A 16 -19.17 -8.69 4.96
N LYS A 17 -19.57 -9.91 4.61
CA LYS A 17 -18.88 -11.14 5.04
C LYS A 17 -17.48 -11.21 4.44
N GLU A 18 -17.34 -10.68 3.24
CA GLU A 18 -16.11 -10.56 2.47
C GLU A 18 -15.11 -9.66 3.20
N HIS A 19 -15.57 -8.55 3.80
CA HIS A 19 -14.70 -7.69 4.60
C HIS A 19 -14.20 -8.41 5.85
N HIS A 20 -15.07 -9.15 6.55
CA HIS A 20 -14.65 -9.97 7.69
C HIS A 20 -13.66 -11.07 7.27
N ALA A 21 -13.83 -11.66 6.10
CA ALA A 21 -12.89 -12.62 5.52
C ALA A 21 -11.53 -11.99 5.20
N LEU A 22 -11.52 -10.78 4.63
CA LEU A 22 -10.31 -9.99 4.39
C LEU A 22 -9.57 -9.70 5.70
N LEU A 23 -10.27 -9.18 6.72
CA LEU A 23 -9.67 -8.91 8.03
C LEU A 23 -9.08 -10.18 8.64
N LYS A 24 -9.74 -11.33 8.48
CA LYS A 24 -9.23 -12.60 8.97
C LYS A 24 -7.98 -13.05 8.22
N ALA A 25 -7.98 -12.93 6.89
CA ALA A 25 -6.84 -13.28 6.05
C ALA A 25 -5.60 -12.42 6.38
N LEU A 26 -5.81 -11.13 6.63
CA LEU A 26 -4.76 -10.19 7.03
C LEU A 26 -4.39 -10.23 8.52
N LYS A 27 -5.02 -11.11 9.32
CA LYS A 27 -4.85 -11.22 10.78
C LYS A 27 -5.18 -9.91 11.53
N LEU A 28 -6.17 -9.18 11.03
CA LEU A 28 -6.65 -7.89 11.57
C LEU A 28 -7.93 -8.02 12.41
N SER A 29 -8.61 -9.17 12.41
CA SER A 29 -9.94 -9.32 13.06
C SER A 29 -9.99 -8.97 14.55
N SER A 30 -8.87 -9.07 15.27
CA SER A 30 -8.79 -8.74 16.70
C SER A 30 -8.21 -7.36 16.97
N LEU A 31 -7.95 -6.56 15.93
CA LEU A 31 -7.33 -5.25 16.01
C LEU A 31 -8.36 -4.16 15.74
N THR A 32 -8.29 -3.09 16.52
CA THR A 32 -9.07 -1.87 16.27
C THR A 32 -8.22 -0.92 15.42
N PRO A 33 -8.63 -0.56 14.20
CA PRO A 33 -7.90 0.41 13.40
C PRO A 33 -8.02 1.81 13.97
N VAL A 34 -7.03 2.65 13.71
CA VAL A 34 -7.18 4.09 13.83
C VAL A 34 -7.87 4.58 12.56
N VAL A 35 -9.06 5.16 12.71
CA VAL A 35 -9.86 5.64 11.57
C VAL A 35 -9.52 7.10 11.28
N LYS A 36 -9.23 7.42 10.01
CA LYS A 36 -8.97 8.78 9.53
C LYS A 36 -9.85 9.10 8.34
N SER A 37 -10.50 10.25 8.36
CA SER A 37 -11.39 10.67 7.29
C SER A 37 -10.86 11.92 6.58
N TYR A 38 -10.95 11.93 5.26
CA TYR A 38 -10.58 13.06 4.41
C TYR A 38 -11.79 13.47 3.59
N GLY A 39 -12.37 14.61 3.93
CA GLY A 39 -13.66 15.02 3.38
C GLY A 39 -14.79 14.07 3.81
N THR A 40 -15.84 13.98 2.98
CA THR A 40 -17.06 13.21 3.29
C THR A 40 -17.07 11.81 2.71
N LYS A 41 -16.08 11.45 1.88
CA LYS A 41 -16.10 10.21 1.10
C LYS A 41 -14.96 9.26 1.43
N LEU A 42 -13.81 9.74 1.87
CA LEU A 42 -12.61 8.91 2.05
C LEU A 42 -12.38 8.61 3.53
N GLU A 43 -12.18 7.34 3.85
CA GLU A 43 -11.89 6.85 5.19
C GLU A 43 -10.80 5.79 5.16
N TYR A 44 -9.73 6.00 5.92
CA TYR A 44 -8.63 5.05 6.09
C TYR A 44 -8.75 4.35 7.42
N HIS A 45 -8.71 3.02 7.39
CA HIS A 45 -8.60 2.16 8.57
C HIS A 45 -7.12 1.78 8.72
N CYS A 46 -6.40 2.51 9.55
CA CYS A 46 -4.96 2.36 9.73
C CYS A 46 -4.66 1.30 10.80
N TYR A 47 -3.96 0.24 10.41
CA TYR A 47 -3.43 -0.81 11.28
C TYR A 47 -1.90 -0.64 11.39
N PHE A 48 -1.46 0.42 12.09
CA PHE A 48 -0.05 0.82 12.17
C PHE A 48 0.89 -0.32 12.55
N SER A 49 0.51 -1.10 13.57
CA SER A 49 1.31 -2.22 14.06
C SER A 49 1.49 -3.37 13.05
N GLN A 50 0.64 -3.43 12.02
CA GLN A 50 0.70 -4.44 10.95
C GLN A 50 1.22 -3.91 9.62
N GLY A 51 1.54 -2.62 9.52
CA GLY A 51 2.01 -2.03 8.27
C GLY A 51 0.94 -1.99 7.18
N LEU A 52 -0.33 -1.83 7.54
CA LEU A 52 -1.47 -1.91 6.62
C LEU A 52 -2.45 -0.75 6.79
N SER A 53 -3.01 -0.24 5.70
CA SER A 53 -4.28 0.50 5.74
C SER A 53 -5.27 0.01 4.71
N LEU A 54 -6.56 0.12 5.05
CA LEU A 54 -7.68 -0.11 4.15
C LEU A 54 -8.34 1.24 3.85
N CYS A 55 -8.39 1.64 2.59
CA CYS A 55 -9.06 2.86 2.17
C CYS A 55 -10.46 2.54 1.67
N PHE A 56 -11.45 3.21 2.25
CA PHE A 56 -12.84 3.14 1.83
C PHE A 56 -13.24 4.46 1.17
N GLU A 57 -13.74 4.39 -0.06
CA GLU A 57 -14.44 5.50 -0.70
C GLU A 57 -15.95 5.26 -0.68
N SER A 58 -16.71 6.19 -0.11
CA SER A 58 -18.17 6.10 0.02
C SER A 58 -18.65 4.77 0.62
N GLY A 59 -17.88 4.24 1.59
CA GLY A 59 -18.17 3.00 2.30
C GLY A 59 -17.71 1.70 1.60
N LYS A 60 -17.07 1.78 0.43
CA LYS A 60 -16.57 0.63 -0.33
C LYS A 60 -15.05 0.58 -0.32
N LEU A 61 -14.47 -0.62 -0.20
CA LEU A 61 -13.02 -0.79 -0.23
C LEU A 61 -12.49 -0.44 -1.62
N GLU A 62 -11.60 0.54 -1.68
CA GLU A 62 -11.03 1.08 -2.92
C GLU A 62 -9.54 0.75 -3.04
N SER A 63 -8.80 0.81 -1.93
CA SER A 63 -7.38 0.45 -1.91
C SER A 63 -6.95 -0.25 -0.62
N ILE A 64 -5.87 -1.01 -0.72
CA ILE A 64 -5.13 -1.56 0.41
C ILE A 64 -3.69 -1.10 0.28
N ASP A 65 -3.17 -0.49 1.34
CA ASP A 65 -1.80 -0.01 1.41
C ASP A 65 -0.98 -0.91 2.32
N PHE A 66 0.25 -1.19 1.89
CA PHE A 66 1.25 -1.99 2.58
C PHE A 66 2.51 -1.14 2.77
N TYR A 67 3.08 -1.15 3.97
CA TYR A 67 4.21 -0.30 4.31
C TYR A 67 5.39 -1.11 4.83
N LYS A 68 6.62 -0.72 4.47
CA LYS A 68 7.85 -1.18 5.10
C LYS A 68 8.46 -0.05 5.92
N ASN A 69 8.49 -0.22 7.25
CA ASN A 69 9.18 0.66 8.18
C ASN A 69 9.10 2.14 7.76
N GLN A 70 7.89 2.65 7.50
CA GLN A 70 7.76 4.05 7.13
C GLN A 70 8.09 4.89 8.36
N LYS A 71 9.20 5.64 8.27
CA LYS A 71 9.36 6.84 9.09
C LYS A 71 8.15 7.74 8.83
N PRO A 72 7.70 8.54 9.81
CA PRO A 72 6.63 9.50 9.58
C PRO A 72 7.00 10.39 8.40
N SER A 73 6.44 10.12 7.22
CA SER A 73 6.68 10.94 6.05
C SER A 73 5.76 12.15 6.11
N SER A 74 6.27 13.33 5.76
CA SER A 74 5.47 14.55 5.60
C SER A 74 4.43 14.44 4.47
N SER A 75 4.58 13.47 3.56
CA SER A 75 3.63 13.17 2.50
C SER A 75 2.71 11.99 2.82
N SER A 76 2.88 11.33 3.97
CA SER A 76 1.90 10.34 4.40
C SER A 76 0.59 11.07 4.68
N PRO A 77 -0.55 10.67 4.09
CA PRO A 77 -1.85 11.30 4.41
C PRO A 77 -2.09 11.27 5.92
N VAL A 78 -1.49 10.28 6.58
CA VAL A 78 -1.32 10.00 8.00
C VAL A 78 -0.43 11.07 8.70
N GLY A 79 -0.82 12.35 8.69
CA GLY A 79 -0.04 13.42 9.32
C GLY A 79 0.43 13.10 10.74
N ASN A 80 1.74 13.12 11.00
CA ASN A 80 2.41 12.96 12.31
C ASN A 80 1.95 11.80 13.24
N SER A 81 1.19 10.83 12.76
CA SER A 81 0.47 9.88 13.61
C SER A 81 0.98 8.48 13.36
N GLU A 82 1.89 8.07 14.23
CA GLU A 82 2.48 6.74 14.39
C GLU A 82 3.15 6.15 13.13
N PRO A 83 4.45 5.82 13.18
CA PRO A 83 5.08 5.12 12.07
C PRO A 83 4.45 3.74 11.88
N TYR A 84 4.20 3.36 10.63
CA TYR A 84 3.82 1.99 10.32
C TYR A 84 4.98 1.05 10.61
N SER A 85 4.69 -0.04 11.32
CA SER A 85 5.56 -1.21 11.33
C SER A 85 5.71 -1.77 9.92
N SER A 86 6.78 -2.51 9.64
CA SER A 86 6.85 -3.29 8.42
C SER A 86 5.73 -4.31 8.33
N VAL A 87 5.08 -4.34 7.17
CA VAL A 87 4.13 -5.38 6.80
C VAL A 87 4.81 -6.74 6.79
N LYS A 88 4.05 -7.77 7.18
CA LYS A 88 4.56 -9.13 7.14
C LYS A 88 4.54 -9.67 5.71
N PRO A 89 5.59 -10.36 5.25
CA PRO A 89 5.64 -10.90 3.88
C PRO A 89 4.44 -11.78 3.52
N GLU A 90 3.88 -12.55 4.47
CA GLU A 90 2.71 -13.39 4.20
C GLU A 90 1.42 -12.61 3.89
N ASN A 91 1.38 -11.31 4.18
CA ASN A 91 0.26 -10.44 3.86
C ASN A 91 0.41 -9.80 2.48
N LEU A 92 1.55 -9.93 1.79
CA LEU A 92 1.71 -9.34 0.47
C LEU A 92 0.96 -10.12 -0.62
N PRO A 93 0.55 -9.45 -1.71
CA PRO A 93 0.12 -10.14 -2.92
C PRO A 93 1.23 -11.02 -3.49
N ASP A 94 0.89 -12.18 -4.06
CA ASP A 94 1.87 -13.13 -4.62
C ASP A 94 2.76 -12.56 -5.73
N PHE A 95 2.27 -11.54 -6.43
CA PHE A 95 3.01 -10.96 -7.54
C PHE A 95 4.20 -10.11 -7.08
N ILE A 96 4.25 -9.66 -5.83
CA ILE A 96 5.30 -8.76 -5.34
C ILE A 96 6.12 -9.41 -4.22
N GLY A 97 7.44 -9.39 -4.37
CA GLY A 97 8.36 -9.87 -3.36
C GLY A 97 8.62 -8.79 -2.31
N PHE A 98 8.79 -9.19 -1.05
CA PHE A 98 9.12 -8.26 0.02
C PHE A 98 10.38 -7.46 -0.34
N ASN A 99 11.47 -8.05 -0.83
CA ASN A 99 12.71 -7.31 -1.12
C ASN A 99 12.90 -6.89 -2.59
N MET A 100 11.82 -6.74 -3.37
CA MET A 100 11.96 -6.33 -4.78
C MET A 100 12.49 -4.90 -4.90
N THR A 101 13.55 -4.73 -5.69
CA THR A 101 14.10 -3.41 -6.02
C THR A 101 13.37 -2.75 -7.19
N GLY A 102 13.57 -1.44 -7.38
CA GLY A 102 13.05 -0.71 -8.54
C GLY A 102 13.36 -1.39 -9.87
N LYS A 103 14.59 -1.86 -10.07
CA LYS A 103 15.01 -2.59 -11.27
C LYS A 103 14.22 -3.89 -11.46
N GLN A 104 14.09 -4.69 -10.40
CA GLN A 104 13.37 -5.96 -10.46
C GLN A 104 11.88 -5.77 -10.75
N LEU A 105 11.28 -4.66 -10.27
CA LEU A 105 9.89 -4.32 -10.56
C LEU A 105 9.71 -4.00 -12.06
N ILE A 106 10.59 -3.20 -12.65
CA ILE A 106 10.57 -2.91 -14.09
C ILE A 106 10.81 -4.19 -14.91
N GLU A 107 11.79 -5.02 -14.54
CA GLU A 107 12.06 -6.29 -15.23
C GLU A 107 10.87 -7.25 -15.19
N LYS A 108 10.11 -7.27 -14.07
CA LYS A 108 8.96 -8.15 -13.89
C LYS A 108 7.68 -7.64 -14.54
N PHE A 109 7.41 -6.33 -14.46
CA PHE A 109 6.12 -5.74 -14.85
C PHE A 109 6.19 -4.87 -16.11
N GLY A 110 7.38 -4.64 -16.66
CA GLY A 110 7.61 -3.70 -17.75
C GLY A 110 7.59 -2.24 -17.28
N GLU A 111 7.54 -1.32 -18.23
CA GLU A 111 7.45 0.11 -17.94
C GLU A 111 6.12 0.45 -17.24
N PRO A 112 6.15 1.28 -16.18
CA PRO A 112 4.94 1.75 -15.53
C PRO A 112 4.13 2.67 -16.45
N VAL A 113 2.80 2.70 -16.27
CA VAL A 113 1.90 3.60 -17.01
C VAL A 113 2.05 5.05 -16.55
N GLU A 114 2.39 5.24 -15.28
CA GLU A 114 2.64 6.55 -14.69
C GLU A 114 3.81 6.44 -13.71
N LYS A 115 4.61 7.51 -13.61
CA LYS A 115 5.71 7.61 -12.66
C LYS A 115 5.93 9.05 -12.26
N GLY A 116 6.45 9.27 -11.05
CA GLY A 116 6.71 10.61 -10.56
C GLY A 116 7.68 10.64 -9.40
N GLY A 117 7.84 11.83 -8.82
CA GLY A 117 8.81 12.09 -7.77
C GLY A 117 10.17 12.52 -8.28
N GLY A 118 11.17 12.38 -7.42
CA GLY A 118 12.55 12.78 -7.67
C GLY A 118 12.96 14.08 -6.98
N LEU A 119 14.24 14.41 -7.07
CA LEU A 119 14.84 15.60 -6.43
C LEU A 119 14.12 16.91 -6.79
N SER A 120 13.68 17.05 -8.04
CA SER A 120 12.97 18.25 -8.52
C SER A 120 11.62 18.46 -7.85
N GLN A 121 10.89 17.36 -7.57
CA GLN A 121 9.58 17.39 -6.93
C GLN A 121 9.67 17.31 -5.40
N LYS A 122 10.87 17.02 -4.86
CA LYS A 122 11.09 16.75 -3.43
C LYS A 122 10.19 15.65 -2.88
N LEU A 123 9.82 14.71 -3.75
CA LEU A 123 8.99 13.55 -3.45
C LEU A 123 9.79 12.29 -3.75
N ASP A 124 9.51 11.26 -2.96
CA ASP A 124 10.06 9.93 -3.22
C ASP A 124 9.49 9.41 -4.55
N ILE A 125 10.29 8.60 -5.22
CA ILE A 125 9.96 8.08 -6.54
C ILE A 125 8.81 7.09 -6.40
N TRP A 126 7.80 7.22 -7.24
CA TRP A 126 6.69 6.27 -7.31
C TRP A 126 6.50 5.78 -8.73
N LEU A 127 6.11 4.50 -8.85
CA LEU A 127 5.87 3.80 -10.11
C LEU A 127 4.48 3.16 -10.06
N ARG A 128 3.69 3.31 -11.12
CA ARG A 128 2.32 2.82 -11.17
C ARG A 128 2.08 1.95 -12.41
N TRP A 129 1.42 0.82 -12.20
CA TRP A 129 0.91 -0.07 -13.23
C TRP A 129 -0.62 -0.18 -13.11
N SER A 130 -1.25 -0.95 -14.00
CA SER A 130 -2.68 -1.24 -13.91
C SER A 130 -2.97 -2.05 -12.63
N GLY A 131 -3.61 -1.40 -11.64
CA GLY A 131 -4.08 -2.02 -10.39
C GLY A 131 -3.12 -1.94 -9.21
N PHE A 132 -1.91 -1.39 -9.36
CA PHE A 132 -1.04 -1.14 -8.21
C PHE A 132 -0.02 -0.01 -8.44
N GLN A 133 0.46 0.54 -7.33
CA GLN A 133 1.52 1.54 -7.27
C GLN A 133 2.51 1.15 -6.18
N VAL A 134 3.78 1.44 -6.40
CA VAL A 134 4.85 1.31 -5.40
C VAL A 134 5.53 2.66 -5.23
N GLU A 135 5.99 2.93 -4.01
CA GLU A 135 6.96 3.99 -3.75
C GLU A 135 8.32 3.35 -3.50
N ILE A 136 9.37 3.95 -4.05
CA ILE A 136 10.77 3.66 -3.77
C ILE A 136 11.23 4.73 -2.79
N GLY A 137 11.83 4.34 -1.65
CA GLY A 137 12.30 5.26 -0.61
C GLY A 137 13.53 6.10 -1.00
N SER A 138 13.54 6.65 -2.22
CA SER A 138 14.60 7.46 -2.81
C SER A 138 14.01 8.55 -3.70
N ARG A 139 14.72 9.67 -3.78
CA ARG A 139 14.45 10.78 -4.71
C ARG A 139 15.42 10.80 -5.89
N ASP A 140 16.38 9.90 -5.88
CA ASP A 140 17.39 9.76 -6.92
C ASP A 140 17.01 8.60 -7.83
N TRP A 141 16.76 8.90 -9.11
CA TRP A 141 16.35 7.94 -10.13
C TRP A 141 17.43 6.89 -10.40
N ASP A 142 18.71 7.27 -10.32
CA ASP A 142 19.82 6.36 -10.57
C ASP A 142 20.00 5.37 -9.41
N ALA A 143 19.77 5.82 -8.18
CA ALA A 143 19.81 4.96 -6.99
C ALA A 143 18.54 4.11 -6.83
N ALA A 144 17.38 4.62 -7.26
CA ALA A 144 16.08 3.96 -7.05
C ALA A 144 16.00 2.54 -7.65
N LYS A 145 16.77 2.26 -8.71
CA LYS A 145 16.81 0.93 -9.34
C LYS A 145 17.32 -0.17 -8.39
N ASP A 146 18.17 0.19 -7.44
CA ASP A 146 18.82 -0.76 -6.51
C ASP A 146 18.20 -0.71 -5.11
N ILE A 147 17.19 0.14 -4.91
CA ILE A 147 16.49 0.33 -3.64
C ILE A 147 15.18 -0.45 -3.66
N GLU A 148 14.88 -1.10 -2.54
CA GLU A 148 13.62 -1.79 -2.33
C GLU A 148 12.45 -0.81 -2.25
N TRP A 149 11.25 -1.24 -2.66
CA TRP A 149 10.04 -0.46 -2.43
C TRP A 149 9.78 -0.24 -0.93
N SER A 150 9.23 0.92 -0.56
CA SER A 150 8.92 1.34 0.81
C SER A 150 7.42 1.28 1.12
N SER A 151 6.58 1.49 0.11
CA SER A 151 5.13 1.27 0.19
C SER A 151 4.61 0.63 -1.10
N LEU A 152 3.49 -0.07 -0.97
CA LEU A 152 2.72 -0.66 -2.06
C LEU A 152 1.25 -0.31 -1.81
N THR A 153 0.57 0.21 -2.82
CA THR A 153 -0.88 0.34 -2.83
C THR A 153 -1.43 -0.53 -3.94
N ILE A 154 -2.37 -1.41 -3.60
CA ILE A 154 -3.21 -2.09 -4.58
C ILE A 154 -4.57 -1.40 -4.61
N PHE A 155 -5.11 -1.23 -5.79
CA PHE A 155 -6.36 -0.49 -5.98
C PHE A 155 -7.16 -1.09 -7.12
N LYS A 156 -8.45 -0.74 -7.15
CA LYS A 156 -9.35 -1.13 -8.21
C LYS A 156 -8.86 -0.62 -9.57
N LYS A 157 -8.85 -1.50 -10.57
CA LYS A 157 -8.49 -1.16 -11.95
C LYS A 157 -9.49 -0.21 -12.60
#